data_AF-A0A7S2MTY9-F1
#
_entry.id   AF-A0A7S2MTY9-F1
#
_cell.length_a   1.000
_cell.length_b   1.000
_cell.length_c   1.000
_cell.angle_alpha   90.00
_cell.angle_beta   90.00
_cell.angle_gamma   90.00
#
_symmetry.space_group_name_H-M   'P 1'
#
loop_
_entity.id
_entity.type
_entity.pdbx_description
1 polymer ?
#
loop_
_entity_poly.entity_id
_entity_poly.type
_entity_poly.pdbx_seq_one_letter_code
_entity_poly.pdbx_strand_id
1 'polypeptide(L)'
;GPQLTAAALAELGWTAVESTTRALRSWDELSAASTAELSSVRKRDFGEVKSFAKPPELVFKVAVAALKVLGYGKDASWGTFKKLLANPSGLMKEMIDFDIDRAAEDAPLGLLNDRAALEELLADPVTNPDLVKRASFAMAGVSMWLRAVAEYRLERLL
;
A
#
# COMPACT_ATOMS: atom_id res chain seq x y z
N GLY A 1 -24.32 -51.16 -27.29
CA GLY A 1 -23.21 -50.20 -27.23
C GLY A 1 -22.59 -50.28 -25.85
N PRO A 2 -21.27 -50.06 -25.69
CA PRO A 2 -20.64 -50.15 -24.38
C PRO A 2 -21.23 -49.08 -23.44
N GLN A 3 -21.58 -49.48 -22.22
CA GLN A 3 -22.04 -48.58 -21.18
C GLN A 3 -20.83 -47.81 -20.63
N LEU A 4 -20.93 -46.48 -20.63
CA LEU A 4 -19.97 -45.61 -19.94
C LEU A 4 -19.99 -45.97 -18.46
N THR A 5 -18.90 -46.53 -17.94
CA THR A 5 -18.77 -46.88 -16.53
C THR A 5 -18.60 -45.61 -15.70
N ALA A 6 -19.02 -45.63 -14.44
CA ALA A 6 -18.82 -44.50 -13.51
C ALA A 6 -17.34 -44.11 -13.38
N ALA A 7 -16.42 -45.04 -13.61
CA ALA A 7 -14.98 -44.79 -13.68
C ALA A 7 -14.57 -43.94 -14.91
N ALA A 8 -15.21 -44.13 -16.06
CA ALA A 8 -14.94 -43.33 -17.26
C ALA A 8 -15.46 -41.88 -17.13
N LEU A 9 -16.48 -41.64 -16.30
CA LEU A 9 -16.94 -40.28 -15.95
C LEU A 9 -16.00 -39.60 -14.95
N ALA A 10 -15.32 -40.35 -14.07
CA ALA A 10 -14.33 -39.81 -13.15
C ALA A 10 -13.03 -39.39 -13.86
N GLU A 11 -12.65 -40.10 -14.93
CA GLU A 11 -11.48 -39.79 -15.78
C GLU A 11 -11.71 -38.58 -16.71
N LEU A 12 -12.96 -38.15 -16.94
CA LEU A 12 -13.32 -37.03 -17.83
C LEU A 12 -13.40 -35.66 -17.15
N GLY A 13 -12.67 -35.45 -16.05
CA GLY A 13 -12.14 -34.13 -15.76
C GLY A 13 -12.71 -33.37 -14.57
N TRP A 14 -12.72 -33.97 -13.37
CA TRP A 14 -12.70 -33.16 -12.14
C TRP A 14 -11.29 -32.69 -11.74
N THR A 15 -10.22 -33.08 -12.44
CA THR A 15 -8.87 -32.61 -12.12
C THR A 15 -8.50 -31.24 -12.73
N ALA A 16 -9.49 -30.44 -13.15
CA ALA A 16 -9.27 -29.22 -13.91
C ALA A 16 -10.01 -27.99 -13.37
N VAL A 17 -10.03 -27.76 -12.05
CA VAL A 17 -10.09 -26.38 -11.48
C VAL A 17 -9.36 -26.34 -10.12
N GLU A 18 -8.12 -26.82 -10.06
CA GLU A 18 -7.22 -26.53 -8.94
C GLU A 18 -6.00 -25.73 -9.42
N SER A 19 -6.26 -24.88 -10.42
CA SER A 19 -5.32 -23.90 -10.94
C SER A 19 -6.02 -22.56 -11.02
N THR A 20 -5.61 -21.64 -10.14
CA THR A 20 -5.90 -20.19 -10.14
C THR A 20 -7.09 -19.69 -9.30
N THR A 21 -7.20 -20.12 -8.04
CA THR A 21 -7.79 -19.24 -7.02
C THR A 21 -6.75 -19.02 -5.93
N ARG A 22 -5.75 -18.18 -6.22
CA ARG A 22 -4.87 -17.69 -5.15
C ARG A 22 -5.76 -16.89 -4.21
N ALA A 23 -5.89 -17.35 -2.97
CA ALA A 23 -6.61 -16.59 -1.95
C ALA A 23 -6.04 -15.16 -1.90
N LEU A 24 -6.93 -14.16 -1.91
CA LEU A 24 -6.54 -12.76 -1.77
C LEU A 24 -5.82 -12.59 -0.43
N ARG A 25 -4.71 -11.86 -0.43
CA ARG A 25 -3.96 -11.64 0.81
C ARG A 25 -4.76 -10.72 1.73
N SER A 26 -4.68 -10.98 3.03
CA SER A 26 -5.27 -10.11 4.03
C SER A 26 -4.48 -8.80 4.15
N TRP A 27 -5.09 -7.76 4.70
CA TRP A 27 -4.40 -6.50 4.97
C TRP A 27 -3.26 -6.72 5.98
N ASP A 28 -3.49 -7.54 7.00
CA ASP A 28 -2.50 -7.88 8.01
C ASP A 28 -1.26 -8.53 7.39
N GLU A 29 -1.44 -9.47 6.46
CA GLU A 29 -0.33 -10.11 5.73
C GLU A 29 0.48 -9.11 4.90
N LEU A 30 -0.20 -8.24 4.14
CA LEU A 30 0.44 -7.29 3.24
C LEU A 30 1.14 -6.15 3.99
N SER A 31 0.53 -5.68 5.08
CA SER A 31 1.00 -4.54 5.86
C SER A 31 1.96 -4.93 6.99
N ALA A 32 2.11 -6.20 7.35
CA ALA A 32 2.95 -6.64 8.47
C ALA A 32 4.36 -6.02 8.46
N ALA A 33 5.03 -6.03 7.30
CA ALA A 33 6.37 -5.50 7.17
C ALA A 33 6.42 -3.96 7.32
N SER A 34 5.46 -3.24 6.74
CA SER A 34 5.40 -1.79 6.89
C SER A 34 5.02 -1.38 8.31
N THR A 35 4.07 -2.08 8.95
CA THR A 35 3.66 -1.87 10.33
C THR A 35 4.83 -2.07 11.30
N ALA A 36 5.66 -3.09 11.10
CA ALA A 36 6.85 -3.32 11.91
C ALA A 36 7.86 -2.15 11.77
N GLU A 37 8.14 -1.72 10.55
CA GLU A 37 9.05 -0.59 10.30
C GLU A 37 8.50 0.70 10.89
N LEU A 38 7.24 1.07 10.60
CA LEU A 38 6.57 2.28 11.11
C LEU A 38 6.50 2.32 12.64
N SER A 39 6.32 1.16 13.29
CA SER A 39 6.34 1.04 14.76
C SER A 39 7.74 1.25 15.37
N SER A 40 8.79 0.99 14.59
CA SER A 40 10.18 1.13 15.05
C SER A 40 10.72 2.56 14.89
N VAL A 41 10.13 3.36 13.98
CA VAL A 41 10.60 4.71 13.69
C VAL A 41 10.35 5.66 14.87
N ARG A 42 11.40 6.35 15.28
CA ARG A 42 11.39 7.28 16.41
C ARG A 42 11.23 8.71 15.92
N LYS A 43 10.76 9.60 16.80
CA LYS A 43 10.64 11.05 16.50
C LYS A 43 11.94 11.66 15.98
N ARG A 44 13.10 11.17 16.43
CA ARG A 44 14.43 11.65 16.00
C ARG A 44 14.70 11.38 14.52
N ASP A 45 14.15 10.30 13.97
CA ASP A 45 14.46 9.83 12.61
C ASP A 45 13.81 10.75 11.57
N PHE A 46 12.69 11.41 11.92
CA PHE A 46 12.06 12.44 11.08
C PHE A 46 12.69 13.84 11.24
N GLY A 47 13.74 13.99 12.06
CA GLY A 47 14.44 15.26 12.24
C GLY A 47 15.00 15.79 10.91
N GLU A 48 15.62 14.91 10.12
CA GLU A 48 16.13 15.24 8.78
C GLU A 48 14.99 15.69 7.84
N VAL A 49 13.88 14.96 7.84
CA VAL A 49 12.75 15.19 6.93
C VAL A 49 12.11 16.55 7.20
N LYS A 50 11.98 16.94 8.48
CA LYS A 50 11.49 18.26 8.89
C LYS A 50 12.41 19.41 8.49
N SER A 51 13.72 19.15 8.52
CA SER A 51 14.75 20.15 8.23
C SER A 51 14.79 20.56 6.75
N PHE A 52 14.22 19.74 5.86
CA PHE A 52 14.17 20.06 4.44
C PHE A 52 13.31 21.30 4.18
N ALA A 53 13.97 22.37 3.71
CA ALA A 53 13.31 23.51 3.07
C ALA A 53 12.77 23.10 1.69
N LYS A 54 13.59 22.38 0.92
CA LYS A 54 13.24 21.73 -0.34
C LYS A 54 13.60 20.23 -0.24
N PRO A 55 12.63 19.32 -0.07
CA PRO A 55 12.90 17.90 0.07
C PRO A 55 13.49 17.30 -1.22
N PRO A 56 14.28 16.22 -1.13
CA PRO A 56 14.59 15.37 -2.28
C PRO A 56 13.31 14.96 -2.99
N GLU A 57 13.34 14.88 -4.33
CA GLU A 57 12.14 14.62 -5.14
C GLU A 57 11.41 13.34 -4.72
N LEU A 58 12.15 12.26 -4.47
CA LEU A 58 11.58 11.00 -4.06
C LEU A 58 10.88 11.10 -2.68
N VAL A 59 11.48 11.81 -1.72
CA VAL A 59 10.88 12.05 -0.40
C VAL A 59 9.59 12.86 -0.53
N PHE A 60 9.58 13.89 -1.39
CA PHE A 60 8.38 14.68 -1.68
C PHE A 60 7.27 13.81 -2.26
N LYS A 61 7.58 12.98 -3.25
CA LYS A 61 6.59 12.12 -3.91
C LYS A 61 6.01 11.08 -2.94
N VAL A 62 6.83 10.44 -2.11
CA VAL A 62 6.35 9.51 -1.05
C VAL A 62 5.40 10.24 -0.10
N ALA A 63 5.76 11.44 0.35
CA ALA A 63 4.92 12.25 1.25
C ALA A 63 3.56 12.59 0.62
N VAL A 64 3.54 13.04 -0.64
CA VAL A 64 2.30 13.36 -1.35
C VAL A 64 1.44 12.13 -1.59
N ALA A 65 2.04 11.01 -2.00
CA ALA A 65 1.33 9.75 -2.21
C ALA A 65 0.68 9.26 -0.91
N ALA A 66 1.39 9.31 0.22
CA ALA A 66 0.85 8.96 1.53
C ALA A 66 -0.37 9.81 1.91
N LEU A 67 -0.29 11.13 1.73
CA LEU A 67 -1.41 12.02 2.01
C LEU A 67 -2.63 11.76 1.12
N LYS A 68 -2.41 11.41 -0.16
CA LYS A 68 -3.51 11.04 -1.06
C LYS A 68 -4.23 9.78 -0.58
N VAL A 69 -3.49 8.76 -0.16
CA VAL A 69 -4.06 7.53 0.41
C VAL A 69 -4.82 7.82 1.71
N LEU A 70 -4.26 8.66 2.58
CA LEU A 70 -4.91 9.07 3.83
C LEU A 70 -6.11 10.04 3.63
N GLY A 71 -6.52 10.31 2.39
CA GLY A 71 -7.73 11.09 2.11
C GLY A 71 -7.58 12.61 2.18
N TYR A 72 -6.35 13.15 2.23
CA TYR A 72 -6.13 14.60 2.24
C TYR A 72 -6.45 15.28 0.89
N GLY A 73 -6.68 14.50 -0.18
CA GLY A 73 -7.17 15.00 -1.47
C GLY A 73 -6.34 16.17 -2.03
N LYS A 74 -6.98 17.31 -2.26
CA LYS A 74 -6.34 18.54 -2.78
C LYS A 74 -5.28 19.14 -1.83
N ASP A 75 -5.35 18.80 -0.54
CA ASP A 75 -4.42 19.28 0.47
C ASP A 75 -3.18 18.38 0.60
N ALA A 76 -3.04 17.35 -0.25
CA ALA A 76 -1.87 16.48 -0.33
C ALA A 76 -0.63 17.23 -0.83
N SER A 77 0.00 17.98 0.07
CA SER A 77 1.17 18.83 -0.20
C SER A 77 2.29 18.57 0.80
N TRP A 78 3.51 18.95 0.44
CA TRP A 78 4.64 18.93 1.37
C TRP A 78 4.39 19.77 2.64
N GLY A 79 3.70 20.90 2.51
CA GLY A 79 3.34 21.75 3.65
C GLY A 79 2.44 21.02 4.64
N THR A 80 1.43 20.29 4.14
CA THR A 80 0.55 19.45 4.96
C THR A 80 1.33 18.32 5.61
N PHE A 81 2.19 17.62 4.85
CA PHE A 81 3.00 16.53 5.38
C PHE A 81 3.92 17.02 6.50
N LYS A 82 4.61 18.16 6.31
CA LYS A 82 5.46 18.77 7.34
C LYS A 82 4.70 19.13 8.61
N LYS A 83 3.43 19.56 8.50
CA LYS A 83 2.58 19.83 9.67
C LYS A 83 2.29 18.53 10.44
N LEU A 84 1.93 17.45 9.75
CA LEU A 84 1.70 16.14 10.39
C LEU A 84 2.98 15.61 11.05
N LEU A 85 4.13 15.84 10.42
CA LEU A 85 5.41 15.50 11.03
C LEU A 85 5.65 16.23 12.36
N ALA A 86 4.97 17.33 12.71
CA ALA A 86 5.06 17.90 14.06
C ALA A 86 4.82 16.84 15.16
N ASN A 87 3.95 15.88 14.90
CA ASN A 87 3.75 14.67 15.70
C ASN A 87 3.97 13.39 14.85
N PRO A 88 5.24 12.97 14.61
CA PRO A 88 5.51 11.84 13.73
C PRO A 88 4.86 10.55 14.24
N SER A 89 4.86 10.33 15.55
CA SER A 89 4.22 9.17 16.17
C SER A 89 2.72 9.13 15.93
N GLY A 90 2.06 10.28 15.84
CA GLY A 90 0.64 10.37 15.47
C GLY A 90 0.41 9.95 14.02
N LEU A 91 1.24 10.45 13.09
CA LEU A 91 1.15 10.06 11.67
C LEU A 91 1.43 8.56 11.46
N MET A 92 2.45 8.00 12.12
CA MET A 92 2.72 6.56 12.02
C MET A 92 1.55 5.74 12.57
N LYS A 93 0.94 6.18 13.69
CA LYS A 93 -0.24 5.53 14.27
C LYS A 93 -1.44 5.60 13.32
N GLU A 94 -1.67 6.75 12.68
CA GLU A 94 -2.71 6.93 11.67
C GLU A 94 -2.54 5.96 10.48
N MET A 95 -1.30 5.70 10.06
CA MET A 95 -1.00 4.72 9.00
C MET A 95 -1.17 3.26 9.45
N ILE A 96 -0.77 2.94 10.68
CA ILE A 96 -0.89 1.59 11.24
C ILE A 96 -2.36 1.23 11.46
N ASP A 97 -3.14 2.16 12.00
CA ASP A 97 -4.57 1.99 12.26
C ASP A 97 -5.45 2.29 11.04
N PHE A 98 -4.85 2.52 9.87
CA PHE A 98 -5.57 2.93 8.67
C PHE A 98 -6.54 1.84 8.23
N ASP A 99 -7.84 2.14 8.33
CA ASP A 99 -8.91 1.30 7.82
C ASP A 99 -9.07 1.52 6.32
N ILE A 100 -8.30 0.74 5.56
CA ILE A 100 -8.20 0.85 4.10
C ILE A 100 -9.52 0.55 3.37
N ASP A 101 -10.35 -0.34 3.92
CA ASP A 101 -11.63 -0.70 3.32
C ASP A 101 -12.66 0.41 3.54
N ARG A 102 -12.76 0.92 4.78
CA ARG A 102 -13.58 2.09 5.06
C ARG A 102 -13.14 3.32 4.26
N ALA A 103 -11.84 3.58 4.14
CA ALA A 103 -11.33 4.70 3.36
C ALA A 103 -11.71 4.60 1.87
N ALA A 104 -11.76 3.39 1.32
CA ALA A 104 -12.22 3.16 -0.05
C ALA A 104 -13.74 3.33 -0.19
N GLU A 105 -14.53 2.95 0.82
CA GLU A 105 -15.98 3.19 0.85
C GLU A 105 -16.31 4.69 0.92
N ASP A 106 -15.59 5.45 1.76
CA ASP A 106 -15.79 6.88 1.94
C ASP A 106 -15.40 7.70 0.69
N ALA A 107 -14.52 7.16 -0.17
CA ALA A 107 -14.04 7.80 -1.39
C ALA A 107 -14.18 6.88 -2.63
N PRO A 108 -15.40 6.62 -3.12
CA PRO A 108 -15.64 5.66 -4.20
C PRO A 108 -15.00 6.05 -5.54
N LEU A 109 -14.74 7.35 -5.76
CA LEU A 109 -14.02 7.88 -6.93
C LEU A 109 -12.54 8.20 -6.63
N GLY A 110 -12.03 7.76 -5.48
CA GLY A 110 -10.67 8.03 -5.03
C GLY A 110 -9.65 7.02 -5.53
N LEU A 111 -8.37 7.32 -5.26
CA LEU A 111 -7.20 6.50 -5.63
C LEU A 111 -7.37 5.01 -5.30
N LEU A 112 -7.99 4.67 -4.18
CA LEU A 112 -8.13 3.29 -3.68
C LEU A 112 -9.08 2.41 -4.50
N ASN A 113 -9.85 3.01 -5.41
CA ASN A 113 -10.79 2.32 -6.31
C ASN A 113 -10.43 2.50 -7.79
N ASP A 114 -9.38 3.26 -8.09
CA ASP A 114 -8.90 3.47 -9.46
C ASP A 114 -7.75 2.50 -9.76
N ARG A 115 -8.06 1.45 -10.52
CA ARG A 115 -7.09 0.43 -10.92
C ARG A 115 -5.86 1.01 -11.63
N ALA A 116 -6.06 1.93 -12.57
CA ALA A 116 -4.95 2.48 -13.35
C ALA A 116 -4.03 3.32 -12.45
N ALA A 117 -4.60 4.09 -11.53
CA ALA A 117 -3.83 4.89 -10.59
C ALA A 117 -3.06 4.03 -9.56
N LEU A 118 -3.61 2.87 -9.16
CA LEU A 118 -2.91 1.91 -8.29
C LEU A 118 -1.76 1.20 -9.03
N GLU A 119 -1.97 0.83 -10.29
CA GLU A 119 -0.91 0.28 -11.15
C GLU A 119 0.21 1.32 -11.37
N GLU A 120 -0.13 2.59 -11.59
CA GLU A 120 0.84 3.69 -11.68
C GLU A 120 1.62 3.87 -10.38
N LEU A 121 0.94 3.82 -9.22
CA LEU A 121 1.58 3.93 -7.92
C LEU A 121 2.59 2.78 -7.68
N LEU A 122 2.25 1.54 -8.08
CA LEU A 122 3.15 0.39 -7.98
C LEU A 122 4.35 0.47 -8.93
N ALA A 123 4.20 1.16 -10.07
CA ALA A 123 5.30 1.39 -11.00
C ALA A 123 6.22 2.54 -10.56
N ASP A 124 5.73 3.49 -9.75
CA ASP A 124 6.51 4.63 -9.29
C ASP A 124 7.55 4.22 -8.21
N PRO A 125 8.81 4.72 -8.29
CA PRO A 125 9.84 4.49 -7.27
C PRO A 125 9.45 4.80 -5.82
N VAL A 126 8.39 5.59 -5.56
CA VAL A 126 7.87 5.81 -4.20
C VAL A 126 7.45 4.53 -3.49
N THR A 127 7.15 3.45 -4.21
CA THR A 127 6.83 2.14 -3.64
C THR A 127 8.05 1.21 -3.57
N ASN A 128 9.26 1.67 -3.92
CA ASN A 128 10.50 0.90 -3.76
C ASN A 128 11.24 1.31 -2.47
N PRO A 129 11.17 0.51 -1.39
CA PRO A 129 11.71 0.91 -0.09
C PRO A 129 13.23 1.06 -0.11
N ASP A 130 13.95 0.25 -0.90
CA ASP A 130 15.40 0.32 -0.99
C ASP A 130 15.87 1.61 -1.66
N LEU A 131 15.16 2.07 -2.69
CA LEU A 131 15.43 3.36 -3.32
C LEU A 131 15.06 4.52 -2.39
N VAL A 132 13.90 4.44 -1.73
CA VAL A 132 13.45 5.47 -0.78
C VAL A 132 14.39 5.58 0.41
N LYS A 133 14.86 4.44 0.95
CA LYS A 133 15.78 4.39 2.10
C LYS A 133 17.11 5.07 1.82
N ARG A 134 17.58 5.07 0.56
CA ARG A 134 18.78 5.82 0.13
C ARG A 134 18.57 7.34 0.19
N ALA A 135 17.33 7.81 0.02
CA ALA A 135 16.98 9.23 0.11
C ALA A 135 16.60 9.65 1.53
N SER A 136 15.90 8.81 2.29
CA SER A 136 15.62 8.99 3.71
C SER A 136 15.24 7.67 4.37
N PHE A 137 15.93 7.33 5.45
CA PHE A 137 15.63 6.13 6.22
C PHE A 137 14.21 6.16 6.80
N ALA A 138 13.80 7.33 7.31
CA ALA A 138 12.49 7.51 7.95
C ALA A 138 11.30 7.35 6.98
N MET A 139 11.53 7.50 5.67
CA MET A 139 10.49 7.36 4.65
C MET A 139 10.36 5.93 4.10
N ALA A 140 11.28 5.02 4.44
CA ALA A 140 11.25 3.64 3.95
C ALA A 140 9.99 2.89 4.42
N GLY A 141 9.61 3.01 5.69
CA GLY A 141 8.36 2.41 6.20
C GLY A 141 7.11 2.96 5.51
N VAL A 142 7.09 4.26 5.18
CA VAL A 142 5.98 4.88 4.43
C VAL A 142 5.90 4.33 3.01
N SER A 143 7.05 4.13 2.36
CA SER A 143 7.13 3.49 1.04
C SER A 143 6.60 2.05 1.04
N MET A 144 6.98 1.26 2.05
CA MET A 144 6.46 -0.10 2.22
C MET A 144 4.95 -0.12 2.43
N TRP A 145 4.44 0.83 3.21
CA TRP A 145 3.01 0.96 3.44
C TRP A 145 2.24 1.31 2.17
N LEU A 146 2.74 2.27 1.37
CA LEU A 146 2.15 2.61 0.07
C LEU A 146 2.08 1.40 -0.87
N ARG A 147 3.14 0.58 -0.91
CA ARG A 147 3.16 -0.65 -1.70
C ARG A 147 2.10 -1.64 -1.21
N ALA A 148 2.00 -1.86 0.10
CA ALA A 148 0.99 -2.74 0.70
C ALA A 148 -0.44 -2.28 0.38
N VAL A 149 -0.72 -0.98 0.50
CA VAL A 149 -2.01 -0.37 0.12
C VAL A 149 -2.34 -0.69 -1.33
N ALA A 150 -1.41 -0.42 -2.23
CA ALA A 150 -1.64 -0.58 -3.66
C ALA A 150 -1.85 -2.05 -4.05
N GLU A 151 -1.04 -2.98 -3.52
CA GLU A 151 -1.23 -4.41 -3.72
C GLU A 151 -2.59 -4.89 -3.17
N TYR A 152 -2.97 -4.46 -1.97
CA TYR A 152 -4.21 -4.88 -1.30
C TYR A 152 -5.45 -4.45 -2.08
N ARG A 153 -5.49 -3.20 -2.54
CA ARG A 153 -6.61 -2.66 -3.33
C ARG A 153 -6.65 -3.25 -4.72
N LEU A 154 -5.49 -3.37 -5.38
CA LEU A 154 -5.44 -3.92 -6.74
C LEU A 154 -5.94 -5.36 -6.77
N GLU A 155 -5.56 -6.19 -5.78
CA GLU A 155 -6.06 -7.56 -5.63
C GLU A 155 -7.61 -7.66 -5.53
N ARG A 156 -8.29 -6.61 -5.12
CA ARG A 156 -9.76 -6.55 -4.96
C ARG A 156 -10.49 -5.96 -6.17
N LEU A 157 -9.76 -5.39 -7.12
CA LEU A 157 -10.29 -4.79 -8.36
C LEU A 157 -10.06 -5.70 -9.59
N LEU A 158 -9.49 -6.89 -9.39
CA LEU A 158 -9.31 -7.93 -10.39
C LEU A 158 -10.56 -8.80 -10.50
#